data_AF-A0A560W5T5-F1
#
_entry.id   AF-A0A560W5T5-F1
#
_cell.length_a   1.000
_cell.length_b   1.000
_cell.length_c   1.000
_cell.angle_alpha   90.00
_cell.angle_beta   90.00
_cell.angle_gamma   90.00
#
_symmetry.space_group_name_H-M   'P 1'
#
loop_
_entity.id
_entity.type
_entity.pdbx_description
1 polymer ?
#
loop_
_entity_poly.entity_id
_entity_poly.type
_entity_poly.pdbx_seq_one_letter_code
_entity_poly.pdbx_strand_id
1 'polypeptide(L)' 'MAARRAVRAATAVGDEQGERAARARVNRAKIALGERGTPWWEQSEDERRQRWEEGLDSLDGEERS' A
#
# COMPACT_ATOMS: atom_id res chain seq x y z
N MET A 1 -3.98 9.13 1.86
CA MET A 1 -2.99 10.17 2.25
C MET A 1 -2.37 9.98 3.64
N ALA A 2 -3.01 9.26 4.59
CA ALA A 2 -2.47 9.05 5.94
C ALA A 2 -1.11 8.33 5.95
N ALA A 3 -0.95 7.23 5.20
CA ALA A 3 0.30 6.46 5.15
C ALA A 3 1.51 7.29 4.67
N ARG A 4 1.35 8.14 3.64
CA ARG A 4 2.43 9.02 3.16
C ARG A 4 2.84 10.06 4.20
N ARG A 5 1.89 10.55 5.01
CA ARG A 5 2.19 11.43 6.15
C ARG A 5 2.91 10.68 7.27
N ALA A 6 2.52 9.44 7.54
CA ALA A 6 3.17 8.59 8.53
C ALA A 6 4.65 8.33 8.20
N VAL A 7 5.00 8.11 6.91
CA VAL A 7 6.41 8.02 6.48
C VAL A 7 7.16 9.27 6.90
N ARG A 8 6.65 10.45 6.56
CA ARG A 8 7.29 11.74 6.92
C ARG A 8 7.42 11.90 8.43
N ALA A 9 6.39 11.55 9.19
CA ALA A 9 6.39 11.67 10.64
C ALA A 9 7.45 10.75 11.28
N ALA A 10 7.51 9.48 10.87
CA ALA A 10 8.47 8.51 11.40
C ALA A 10 9.91 8.89 11.07
N THR A 11 10.19 9.28 9.82
CA THR A 11 11.52 9.76 9.40
C THR A 11 11.94 11.01 10.19
N ALA A 12 11.00 11.92 10.50
CA ALA A 12 11.31 13.15 11.23
C ALA A 12 11.78 12.92 12.67
N VAL A 13 11.39 11.80 13.28
CA VAL A 13 11.75 11.44 14.66
C VAL A 13 12.75 10.28 14.75
N GLY A 14 13.22 9.76 13.61
CA GLY A 14 14.14 8.62 13.55
C GLY A 14 13.51 7.28 13.94
N ASP A 15 12.19 7.13 13.82
CA ASP A 15 11.49 5.88 14.08
C ASP A 15 11.59 4.94 12.86
N GLU A 16 12.63 4.11 12.84
CA GLU A 16 12.89 3.18 11.74
C GLU A 16 11.78 2.13 11.55
N GLN A 17 11.19 1.66 12.65
CA GLN A 17 10.11 0.68 12.63
C GLN A 17 8.84 1.30 12.06
N GLY A 18 8.45 2.48 12.54
CA GLY A 18 7.31 3.23 12.03
C GLY A 18 7.49 3.64 10.56
N GLU A 19 8.71 4.01 10.16
CA GLU A 19 9.01 4.32 8.76
C GLU A 19 8.81 3.08 7.88
N ARG A 20 9.35 1.93 8.30
CA ARG A 20 9.21 0.66 7.56
C ARG A 20 7.75 0.25 7.41
N ALA A 21 6.97 0.33 8.49
CA ALA A 21 5.55 0.03 8.48
C ALA A 21 4.78 0.97 7.54
N ALA A 22 5.03 2.27 7.62
CA ALA A 22 4.38 3.26 6.76
C ALA A 22 4.75 3.07 5.27
N ARG A 23 6.02 2.74 4.97
CA ARG A 23 6.47 2.43 3.61
C ARG A 23 5.85 1.13 3.07
N ALA A 24 5.70 0.11 3.91
CA ALA A 24 5.03 -1.14 3.53
C ALA A 24 3.56 -0.88 3.16
N ARG A 25 2.85 -0.10 3.97
CA ARG A 25 1.46 0.31 3.68
C ARG A 25 1.34 1.09 2.37
N VAL A 26 2.25 2.05 2.11
CA VAL A 26 2.29 2.78 0.83
C VAL A 26 2.58 1.83 -0.34
N ASN A 27 3.51 0.89 -0.18
CA ASN A 27 3.84 -0.06 -1.24
C ASN A 27 2.65 -0.94 -1.60
N ARG A 28 1.95 -1.48 -0.60
CA ARG A 28 0.74 -2.29 -0.79
C ARG A 28 -0.34 -1.52 -1.52
N ALA A 29 -0.61 -0.27 -1.12
CA ALA A 29 -1.57 0.59 -1.83
C ALA A 29 -1.17 0.83 -3.30
N LYS A 30 0.12 1.02 -3.59
CA LYS A 30 0.60 1.22 -4.96
C LYS A 30 0.47 -0.03 -5.83
N ILE A 31 0.69 -1.21 -5.26
CA ILE A 31 0.47 -2.49 -5.95
C ILE A 31 -1.02 -2.66 -6.24
N ALA A 32 -1.89 -2.41 -5.26
CA ALA A 32 -3.35 -2.50 -5.41
C ALA A 32 -3.87 -1.59 -6.55
N LEU A 33 -3.36 -0.36 -6.62
CA LEU A 33 -3.69 0.61 -7.68
C LEU A 33 -3.07 0.29 -9.04
N GLY A 34 -2.14 -0.68 -9.10
CA GLY A 34 -1.41 -1.01 -10.33
C GLY A 34 -0.32 -0.01 -10.73
N GLU A 35 0.12 0.85 -9.81
CA GLU A 35 1.29 1.72 -10.00
C GLU A 35 2.61 0.95 -9.93
N ARG A 36 2.59 -0.26 -9.37
CA ARG A 36 3.75 -1.15 -9.19
C ARG A 36 3.36 -2.61 -9.47
N GLY A 37 4.35 -3.41 -9.86
CA GLY A 37 4.16 -4.82 -10.22
C GLY A 37 3.78 -4.97 -11.69
N THR A 38 2.98 -5.99 -12.00
CA THR A 38 2.52 -6.26 -13.37
C THR A 38 1.78 -5.05 -13.94
N PRO A 39 2.17 -4.56 -15.14
CA PRO A 39 1.48 -3.45 -15.79
C PRO A 39 -0.01 -3.73 -15.98
N TRP A 40 -0.85 -2.74 -15.77
CA TRP A 40 -2.31 -2.94 -15.83
C TRP A 40 -2.83 -3.29 -17.23
N TRP A 41 -2.11 -2.93 -18.30
CA TRP A 41 -2.47 -3.31 -19.68
C TRP A 41 -2.13 -4.76 -20.02
N GLU A 42 -1.37 -5.45 -19.16
CA GLU A 42 -1.11 -6.89 -19.25
C GLU A 42 -2.12 -7.71 -18.43
N GLN A 43 -3.10 -7.04 -17.80
CA GLN A 43 -4.13 -7.66 -16.97
C GLN A 43 -5.51 -7.50 -17.60
N SER A 44 -6.30 -8.56 -17.49
CA SER A 44 -7.74 -8.53 -17.74
C SER A 44 -8.46 -7.61 -16.76
N GLU A 45 -9.70 -7.25 -17.06
CA GLU A 45 -10.56 -6.49 -16.15
C GLU A 45 -10.76 -7.19 -14.80
N ASP A 46 -10.88 -8.52 -14.81
CA ASP A 46 -11.08 -9.32 -13.60
C ASP A 46 -9.81 -9.35 -12.74
N GLU A 47 -8.63 -9.53 -13.34
CA GLU A 47 -7.34 -9.46 -12.62
C GLU A 47 -7.11 -8.07 -12.03
N ARG A 48 -7.44 -7.00 -12.78
CA ARG A 48 -7.36 -5.64 -12.26
C ARG A 48 -8.30 -5.45 -11.08
N ARG A 49 -9.51 -6.02 -11.14
CA ARG A 49 -10.51 -5.96 -10.07
C ARG A 49 -10.03 -6.64 -8.81
N GLN A 50 -9.69 -7.92 -8.95
CA GLN A 50 -9.22 -8.75 -7.87
C GLN A 50 -8.04 -8.10 -7.13
N ARG A 51 -7.08 -7.53 -7.87
CA ARG A 51 -5.91 -6.87 -7.29
C ARG A 51 -6.27 -5.68 -6.38
N TRP A 52 -7.21 -4.82 -6.77
CA TRP A 52 -7.57 -3.69 -5.91
C TRP A 52 -8.44 -4.12 -4.74
N GLU A 53 -9.29 -5.14 -4.90
CA GLU A 53 -10.10 -5.73 -3.82
C GLU A 53 -9.21 -6.37 -2.75
N GLU A 54 -8.30 -7.27 -3.14
CA GLU A 54 -7.32 -7.89 -2.23
C GLU A 54 -6.42 -6.85 -1.54
N GLY A 55 -6.09 -5.79 -2.28
CA GLY A 55 -5.35 -4.65 -1.75
C GLY A 55 -6.08 -3.91 -0.63
N LEU A 56 -7.38 -3.66 -0.80
CA LEU A 56 -8.22 -3.03 0.22
C LEU A 56 -8.37 -3.94 1.44
N ASP A 57 -8.71 -5.22 1.24
CA ASP A 57 -8.86 -6.19 2.33
C ASP A 57 -7.62 -6.27 3.21
N SER A 58 -6.44 -6.27 2.59
CA SER A 58 -5.19 -6.31 3.31
C SER A 58 -4.88 -5.00 4.05
N LEU A 59 -5.25 -3.83 3.50
CA LEU A 59 -5.03 -2.53 4.15
C LEU A 59 -5.99 -2.31 5.33
N ASP A 60 -7.20 -2.84 5.24
CA ASP A 60 -8.20 -2.82 6.31
C ASP A 60 -7.80 -3.79 7.45
N GLY A 61 -7.25 -4.97 7.11
CA GLY A 61 -6.70 -5.89 8.10
C GLY A 61 -5.58 -5.27 8.95
N GLU A 62 -4.71 -4.49 8.31
CA GLU A 62 -3.65 -3.73 9.00
C GLU A 62 -4.17 -2.61 9.90
N GLU A 63 -5.27 -1.92 9.54
CA GLU A 63 -5.85 -0.86 10.38
C GLU A 63 -6.57 -1.41 11.61
N ARG A 64 -7.02 -2.66 11.55
CA ARG A 64 -7.71 -3.35 12.66
C ARG A 64 -6.77 -4.05 13.63
N SER A 65 -5.48 -4.20 13.30
CA SER A 65 -4.46 -4.86 14.14
C SER A 65 -3.69 -3.85 14.97
#